data_AF-A0A2W4VUJ6-F1
#
_entry.id   AF-A0A2W4VUJ6-F1
#
_cell.length_a   1.000
_cell.length_b   1.000
_cell.length_c   1.000
_cell.angle_alpha   90.00
_cell.angle_beta   90.00
_cell.angle_gamma   90.00
#
_symmetry.space_group_name_H-M   'P 1'
#
loop_
_entity.id
_entity.type
_entity.pdbx_description
1 polymer ?
#
loop_
_entity_poly.entity_id
_entity_poly.type
_entity_poly.pdbx_seq_one_letter_code
_entity_poly.pdbx_strand_id
1 'polypeptide(L)'
;MRIRNVAVVSIVALSSLALGACGGLRQSIGLTKVVPDEFLTVSTAPLSVPPEYGLRPPAPGQPRPQELAPESAARQILLGQRQSVTRTPGEQALVTAAGADRADPLARYVVDDEFGDIAHKEESFANRVMFWRRDDAATQAATVSQTAQGAVTIDPATEAARVQALTGGQQGVLIAPRRSSGFKLPGL
;
A
#
# COMPACT_ATOMS: atom_id res chain seq x y z
N MET A 1 -9.25 -17.02 -61.06
CA MET A 1 -10.02 -15.87 -60.52
C MET A 1 -10.79 -16.21 -59.24
N ARG A 2 -11.45 -17.37 -59.11
CA ARG A 2 -12.23 -17.76 -57.91
C ARG A 2 -11.43 -17.75 -56.58
N ILE A 3 -10.19 -18.22 -56.56
CA ILE A 3 -9.36 -18.31 -55.34
C ILE A 3 -9.00 -16.92 -54.78
N ARG A 4 -8.77 -15.94 -55.66
CA ARG A 4 -8.43 -14.56 -55.24
C ARG A 4 -9.62 -13.86 -54.61
N ASN A 5 -10.83 -14.11 -55.11
CA ASN A 5 -12.06 -13.54 -54.54
C ASN A 5 -12.39 -14.18 -53.18
N VAL A 6 -12.14 -15.48 -53.00
CA VAL A 6 -12.33 -16.15 -51.70
C VAL A 6 -11.33 -15.63 -50.66
N ALA A 7 -10.07 -15.41 -51.04
CA ALA A 7 -9.06 -14.85 -50.14
C ALA A 7 -9.37 -13.40 -49.72
N VAL A 8 -9.90 -12.58 -50.63
CA VAL A 8 -10.29 -11.20 -50.28
C VAL A 8 -11.48 -11.20 -49.31
N VAL A 9 -12.47 -12.06 -49.54
CA VAL A 9 -13.64 -12.17 -48.64
C VAL A 9 -13.24 -12.68 -47.26
N SER A 10 -12.33 -13.65 -47.17
CA SER A 10 -11.88 -14.16 -45.86
C SER A 10 -11.08 -13.13 -45.06
N ILE A 11 -10.23 -12.32 -45.72
CA ILE A 11 -9.46 -11.26 -45.06
C ILE A 11 -10.38 -10.15 -44.55
N VAL A 12 -11.38 -9.76 -45.33
CA VAL A 12 -12.38 -8.75 -44.93
C VAL A 12 -13.23 -9.27 -43.76
N ALA A 13 -13.62 -10.54 -43.78
CA ALA A 13 -14.32 -11.16 -42.66
C ALA A 13 -13.45 -11.17 -41.39
N LEU A 14 -12.20 -11.63 -41.46
CA LEU A 14 -11.32 -11.72 -40.30
C LEU A 14 -11.03 -10.34 -39.66
N SER A 15 -10.80 -9.34 -40.49
CA SER A 15 -10.56 -7.97 -40.02
C SER A 15 -11.79 -7.40 -39.31
N SER A 16 -12.99 -7.60 -39.84
CA SER A 16 -14.23 -7.15 -39.20
C SER A 16 -14.44 -7.77 -37.80
N LEU A 17 -14.09 -9.05 -37.59
CA LEU A 17 -14.14 -9.69 -36.27
C LEU A 17 -13.09 -9.14 -35.30
N ALA A 18 -11.86 -8.89 -35.79
CA ALA A 18 -10.78 -8.35 -34.96
C ALA A 18 -11.09 -6.92 -34.45
N LEU A 19 -11.69 -6.08 -35.29
CA LEU A 19 -12.12 -4.72 -34.93
C LEU A 19 -13.28 -4.72 -33.92
N GLY A 20 -14.23 -5.67 -34.02
CA GLY A 20 -15.33 -5.82 -33.06
C GLY A 20 -14.88 -6.31 -31.67
N ALA A 21 -13.85 -7.16 -31.61
CA ALA A 21 -13.33 -7.72 -30.36
C ALA A 21 -12.66 -6.67 -29.45
N CYS A 22 -12.02 -5.65 -30.01
CA CYS A 22 -11.31 -4.61 -29.24
C CYS A 22 -12.25 -3.71 -28.41
N GLY A 23 -13.52 -3.57 -28.80
CA GLY A 23 -14.50 -2.77 -28.06
C GLY A 23 -14.93 -3.46 -26.76
N GLY A 24 -15.28 -4.75 -26.84
CA GLY A 24 -15.72 -5.55 -25.70
C GLY A 24 -14.60 -5.83 -24.69
N LEU A 25 -13.36 -6.01 -25.17
CA LEU A 25 -12.21 -6.27 -24.31
C LEU A 25 -11.96 -5.12 -23.33
N ARG A 26 -12.07 -3.85 -23.77
CA ARG A 26 -11.85 -2.67 -22.91
C ARG A 26 -12.81 -2.64 -21.71
N GLN A 27 -14.04 -3.10 -21.89
CA GLN A 27 -15.05 -3.18 -20.84
C GLN A 27 -14.78 -4.35 -19.89
N SER A 28 -14.32 -5.50 -20.39
CA SER A 28 -14.06 -6.69 -19.55
C SER A 28 -12.77 -6.58 -18.73
N ILE A 29 -11.77 -5.83 -19.20
CA ILE A 29 -10.53 -5.56 -18.46
C ILE A 29 -10.60 -4.30 -17.59
N GLY A 30 -11.78 -3.67 -17.46
CA GLY A 30 -11.99 -2.52 -16.58
C GLY A 30 -11.27 -1.24 -17.00
N LEU A 31 -10.90 -1.12 -18.28
CA LEU A 31 -10.24 0.08 -18.83
C LEU A 31 -11.25 1.19 -19.20
N THR A 32 -12.54 0.95 -19.00
CA THR A 32 -13.59 1.96 -19.22
C THR A 32 -13.86 2.73 -17.94
N LYS A 33 -14.05 4.04 -18.09
CA LYS A 33 -14.37 4.93 -16.98
C LYS A 33 -15.81 4.66 -16.53
N VAL A 34 -15.98 3.95 -15.42
CA VAL A 34 -17.25 3.83 -14.73
C VAL A 34 -17.39 5.05 -13.82
N VAL A 35 -18.22 6.01 -14.23
CA VAL A 35 -18.59 7.13 -13.36
C VAL A 35 -19.75 6.66 -12.49
N PRO A 36 -19.65 6.71 -11.15
CA PRO A 36 -20.77 6.43 -10.28
C PRO A 36 -21.92 7.38 -10.60
N ASP A 37 -23.13 6.83 -10.76
CA ASP A 37 -24.31 7.62 -11.09
C ASP A 37 -24.65 8.53 -9.89
N GLU A 38 -24.49 9.83 -10.09
CA GLU A 38 -24.74 10.87 -9.11
C GLU A 38 -26.23 11.03 -8.76
N PHE A 39 -27.12 10.34 -9.48
CA PHE A 39 -28.55 10.26 -9.20
C PHE A 39 -29.01 8.91 -8.64
N LEU A 40 -28.10 7.96 -8.38
CA LEU A 40 -28.44 6.75 -7.63
C LEU A 40 -28.70 7.10 -6.17
N THR A 41 -29.96 7.41 -5.85
CA THR A 41 -30.43 7.54 -4.48
C THR A 41 -30.45 6.16 -3.84
N VAL A 42 -29.60 5.93 -2.84
CA VAL A 42 -29.66 4.74 -1.99
C VAL A 42 -31.00 4.72 -1.27
N SER A 43 -31.78 3.65 -1.42
CA SER A 43 -33.05 3.50 -0.71
C SER A 43 -32.79 3.44 0.78
N THR A 44 -33.35 4.41 1.52
CA THR A 44 -33.36 4.37 2.98
C THR A 44 -34.36 3.31 3.43
N ALA A 45 -34.00 2.54 4.45
CA ALA A 45 -34.93 1.57 5.03
C ALA A 45 -36.21 2.29 5.51
N PRO A 46 -37.41 1.73 5.28
CA PRO A 46 -38.65 2.38 5.67
C PRO A 46 -38.67 2.60 7.18
N LEU A 47 -39.03 3.82 7.60
CA LEU A 47 -39.23 4.17 8.99
C LEU A 47 -40.43 3.40 9.53
N SER A 48 -40.18 2.27 10.20
CA SER A 48 -41.19 1.63 11.04
C SER A 48 -41.33 2.47 12.30
N VAL A 49 -42.54 2.99 12.53
CA VAL A 49 -42.89 3.68 13.77
C VAL A 49 -43.06 2.60 14.83
N PRO A 50 -42.19 2.51 15.85
CA PRO A 50 -42.38 1.56 16.93
C PRO A 50 -43.62 1.96 17.74
N PRO A 51 -44.39 1.00 18.27
CA PRO A 51 -45.61 1.26 19.04
C PRO A 51 -45.37 1.99 20.37
N GLU A 52 -44.12 2.20 20.77
CA GLU A 52 -43.74 2.93 21.97
C GLU A 52 -43.57 4.43 21.66
N TYR A 53 -44.67 5.18 21.74
CA TYR A 53 -44.72 6.66 21.77
C TYR A 53 -44.06 7.27 23.03
N GLY A 54 -43.30 6.50 23.80
CA GLY A 54 -42.75 6.84 25.11
C GLY A 54 -41.29 7.26 25.14
N LEU A 55 -40.68 7.62 24.00
CA LEU A 55 -39.34 8.20 24.05
C LEU A 55 -39.44 9.67 24.47
N ARG A 56 -38.81 9.98 25.60
CA ARG A 56 -38.59 11.34 26.07
C ARG A 56 -38.05 12.18 24.89
N PRO A 57 -38.69 13.30 24.52
CA PRO A 57 -38.19 14.13 23.44
C PRO A 57 -36.70 14.42 23.64
N PRO A 58 -35.85 14.20 22.62
CA PRO A 58 -34.43 14.49 22.76
C PRO A 58 -34.29 15.97 23.13
N ALA A 59 -33.55 16.23 24.21
CA ALA A 59 -33.33 17.60 24.65
C ALA A 59 -32.60 18.37 23.53
N PRO A 60 -33.00 19.62 23.23
CA PRO A 60 -32.33 20.43 22.23
C PRO A 60 -30.84 20.52 22.56
N GLY A 61 -29.98 20.06 21.64
CA GLY A 61 -28.52 20.06 21.78
C GLY A 61 -27.85 18.70 22.02
N GLN A 62 -28.60 17.60 22.16
CA GLN A 62 -27.97 16.27 22.18
C GLN A 62 -27.62 15.81 20.75
N PRO A 63 -26.42 15.22 20.54
CA PRO A 63 -26.03 14.69 19.24
C PRO A 63 -27.02 13.60 18.82
N ARG A 64 -27.56 13.72 17.60
CA ARG A 64 -28.52 12.75 17.07
C ARG A 64 -27.77 11.43 16.82
N PRO A 65 -28.22 10.29 17.37
CA PRO A 65 -27.57 9.00 17.10
C PRO A 65 -27.49 8.64 15.61
N GLN A 66 -28.37 9.22 14.79
CA GLN A 66 -28.42 9.06 13.34
C GLN A 66 -27.43 9.94 12.56
N GLU A 67 -26.70 10.86 13.23
CA GLU A 67 -25.67 11.72 12.62
C GLU A 67 -24.25 11.13 12.70
N LEU A 68 -24.08 9.90 13.20
CA LEU A 68 -22.81 9.20 12.97
C LEU A 68 -22.67 8.98 11.47
N ALA A 69 -21.82 9.80 10.85
CA ALA A 69 -21.47 9.71 9.43
C ALA A 69 -21.18 8.24 9.10
N PRO A 70 -21.80 7.67 8.05
CA PRO A 70 -21.71 6.24 7.75
C PRO A 70 -20.26 5.77 7.58
N GLU A 71 -19.35 6.66 7.19
CA GLU A 71 -17.91 6.42 7.11
C GLU A 71 -17.28 6.18 8.49
N SER A 72 -17.71 6.91 9.52
CA SER A 72 -17.23 6.73 10.89
C SER A 72 -17.71 5.39 11.48
N ALA A 73 -18.96 5.03 11.21
CA ALA A 73 -19.53 3.74 11.58
C ALA A 73 -18.86 2.57 10.85
N ALA A 74 -18.67 2.68 9.54
CA ALA A 74 -17.96 1.69 8.74
C ALA A 74 -16.51 1.52 9.20
N ARG A 75 -15.80 2.63 9.49
CA ARG A 75 -14.44 2.58 10.03
C ARG A 75 -14.39 1.86 11.38
N GLN A 76 -15.35 2.10 12.26
CA GLN A 76 -15.45 1.42 13.56
C GLN A 76 -15.78 -0.07 13.43
N ILE A 77 -16.57 -0.46 12.42
CA ILE A 77 -16.88 -1.87 12.12
C ILE A 77 -15.64 -2.57 11.53
N LEU A 78 -14.97 -1.95 10.56
CA LEU A 78 -13.83 -2.54 9.84
C LEU A 78 -12.57 -2.64 10.71
N LEU A 79 -12.29 -1.62 11.52
CA LEU A 79 -11.10 -1.59 12.39
C LEU A 79 -11.39 -2.14 13.79
N GLY A 80 -12.65 -2.43 14.10
CA GLY A 80 -13.13 -2.68 15.45
C GLY A 80 -13.07 -1.44 16.35
N GLN A 81 -13.74 -1.48 17.51
CA GLN A 81 -13.33 -0.59 18.58
C GLN A 81 -11.92 -0.99 18.98
N ARG A 82 -10.95 -0.08 18.79
CA ARG A 82 -9.66 -0.21 19.47
C ARG A 82 -9.97 -0.28 20.96
N GLN A 83 -10.05 -1.49 21.50
CA GLN A 83 -10.07 -1.71 22.93
C GLN A 83 -8.91 -0.92 23.48
N SER A 84 -9.20 0.01 24.38
CA SER A 84 -8.18 0.68 25.16
C SER A 84 -7.40 -0.43 25.84
N VAL A 85 -6.23 -0.76 25.30
CA VAL A 85 -5.33 -1.73 25.91
C VAL A 85 -5.02 -1.16 27.27
N THR A 86 -5.48 -1.84 28.33
CA THR A 86 -5.18 -1.45 29.71
C THR A 86 -3.69 -1.65 29.92
N ARG A 87 -2.91 -0.59 29.65
CA ARG A 87 -1.45 -0.60 29.81
C ARG A 87 -1.10 -0.64 31.28
N THR A 88 -0.05 -1.38 31.60
CA THR A 88 0.47 -1.41 32.98
C THR A 88 1.00 -0.02 33.37
N PRO A 89 1.07 0.32 34.68
CA PRO A 89 1.65 1.59 35.12
C PRO A 89 3.08 1.82 34.61
N GLY A 90 3.88 0.75 34.48
CA GLY A 90 5.24 0.82 33.94
C GLY A 90 5.28 1.17 32.46
N GLU A 91 4.38 0.61 31.66
CA GLU A 91 4.24 0.97 30.24
C GLU A 91 3.79 2.42 30.08
N GLN A 92 2.86 2.88 30.92
CA GLN A 92 2.43 4.28 30.92
C GLN A 92 3.60 5.21 31.25
N ALA A 93 4.40 4.90 32.27
CA ALA A 93 5.58 5.68 32.63
C ALA A 93 6.62 5.74 31.50
N LEU A 94 6.87 4.61 30.83
CA LEU A 94 7.79 4.55 29.69
C LEU A 94 7.28 5.38 28.50
N VAL A 95 5.98 5.29 28.19
CA VAL A 95 5.32 6.00 27.09
C VAL A 95 5.32 7.51 27.33
N THR A 96 5.07 7.94 28.58
CA THR A 96 5.18 9.36 28.98
C THR A 96 6.63 9.84 28.93
N ALA A 97 7.59 9.04 29.39
CA ALA A 97 9.02 9.38 29.28
C ALA A 97 9.48 9.49 27.81
N ALA A 98 8.90 8.68 26.92
CA ALA A 98 9.11 8.74 25.48
C ALA A 98 8.40 9.93 24.80
N GLY A 99 7.60 10.72 25.54
CA GLY A 99 6.93 11.90 25.02
C GLY A 99 5.71 11.61 24.14
N ALA A 100 5.10 10.43 24.26
CA ALA A 100 3.95 10.06 23.43
C ALA A 100 2.70 10.90 23.72
N ASP A 101 2.64 11.54 24.89
CA ASP A 101 1.65 12.56 25.26
C ASP A 101 1.70 13.82 24.37
N ARG A 102 2.86 14.08 23.75
CA ARG A 102 3.09 15.19 22.83
C ARG A 102 3.04 14.78 21.34
N ALA A 103 2.70 13.53 21.03
CA ALA A 103 2.64 13.07 19.65
C ALA A 103 1.42 13.67 18.93
N ASP A 104 1.66 14.35 17.81
CA ASP A 104 0.59 14.85 16.96
C ASP A 104 -0.19 13.68 16.33
N PRO A 105 -1.51 13.55 16.56
CA PRO A 105 -2.32 12.51 15.94
C PRO A 105 -2.34 12.57 14.40
N LEU A 106 -2.02 13.73 13.82
CA LEU A 106 -1.97 13.96 12.37
C LEU A 106 -0.57 13.81 11.77
N ALA A 107 0.45 13.45 12.56
CA ALA A 107 1.83 13.36 12.07
C ALA A 107 1.99 12.50 10.80
N ARG A 108 1.21 11.42 10.67
CA ARG A 108 1.21 10.61 9.43
C ARG A 108 0.70 11.37 8.22
N TYR A 109 -0.36 12.14 8.39
CA TYR A 109 -0.91 12.96 7.32
C TYR A 109 0.08 14.05 6.90
N VAL A 110 0.73 14.69 7.86
CA VAL A 110 1.75 15.72 7.59
C VAL A 110 2.92 15.10 6.82
N VAL A 111 3.43 13.95 7.25
CA VAL A 111 4.51 13.25 6.53
C VAL A 111 4.06 12.80 5.14
N ASP A 112 2.85 12.27 4.99
CA ASP A 112 2.36 11.83 3.69
C ASP A 112 2.16 13.01 2.73
N ASP A 113 1.74 14.18 3.23
CA ASP A 113 1.61 15.42 2.45
C ASP A 113 2.98 15.99 2.05
N GLU A 114 3.93 16.05 2.99
CA GLU A 114 5.27 16.58 2.75
C GLU A 114 6.13 15.67 1.84
N PHE A 115 5.97 14.35 1.95
CA PHE A 115 6.83 13.36 1.28
C PHE A 115 6.14 12.56 0.17
N GLY A 116 4.83 12.77 -0.05
CA GLY A 116 4.07 12.08 -1.10
C GLY A 116 4.69 12.24 -2.50
N ASP A 117 5.25 13.41 -2.78
CA ASP A 117 5.92 13.69 -4.06
C ASP A 117 7.26 12.96 -4.22
N ILE A 118 7.96 12.66 -3.13
CA ILE A 118 9.29 12.01 -3.17
C ILE A 118 9.14 10.52 -3.47
N ALA A 119 8.09 9.87 -2.98
CA ALA A 119 7.81 8.45 -3.24
C ALA A 119 7.58 8.16 -4.74
N HIS A 120 7.14 9.16 -5.50
CA HIS A 120 6.80 9.02 -6.92
C HIS A 120 7.76 9.75 -7.87
N LYS A 121 8.76 10.48 -7.34
CA LYS A 121 9.72 11.20 -8.17
C LYS A 121 10.82 10.27 -8.65
N GLU A 122 10.94 10.14 -9.96
CA GLU A 122 12.12 9.51 -10.55
C GLU A 122 13.39 10.26 -10.15
N GLU A 123 14.43 9.49 -9.87
CA GLU A 123 15.76 10.02 -9.58
C GLU A 123 16.20 10.94 -10.74
N SER A 124 16.56 12.19 -10.40
CA SER A 124 16.86 13.21 -11.41
C SER A 124 17.97 12.77 -12.36
N PHE A 125 17.92 13.23 -13.61
CA PHE A 125 18.94 12.90 -14.61
C PHE A 125 20.37 13.20 -14.11
N ALA A 126 20.56 14.33 -13.43
CA ALA A 126 21.85 14.69 -12.85
C ALA A 126 22.33 13.67 -11.80
N ASN A 127 21.43 13.18 -10.94
CA ASN A 127 21.75 12.16 -9.95
C ASN A 127 22.10 10.83 -10.63
N ARG A 128 21.35 10.46 -11.66
CA ARG A 128 21.62 9.25 -12.46
C ARG A 128 22.99 9.28 -13.14
N VAL A 129 23.41 10.45 -13.63
CA VAL A 129 24.73 10.63 -14.25
C VAL A 129 25.84 10.71 -13.20
N MET A 130 25.63 11.43 -12.10
CA MET A 130 26.63 11.54 -11.02
C MET A 130 26.90 10.19 -10.35
N PHE A 131 25.84 9.39 -10.14
CA PHE A 131 25.88 8.12 -9.41
C PHE A 131 25.70 6.90 -10.33
N TRP A 132 26.03 7.02 -11.61
CA TRP A 132 25.88 5.95 -12.61
C TRP A 132 26.64 4.65 -12.29
N ARG A 133 27.64 4.71 -11.40
CA ARG A 133 28.42 3.57 -10.90
C ARG A 133 28.36 3.38 -9.38
N ARG A 134 27.28 3.83 -8.71
CA ARG A 134 27.14 3.74 -7.24
C ARG A 134 27.40 2.34 -6.66
N ASP A 135 27.02 1.30 -7.39
CA ASP A 135 27.13 -0.10 -6.96
C ASP A 135 28.51 -0.71 -7.24
N ASP A 136 29.42 0.07 -7.82
CA ASP A 136 30.79 -0.34 -8.10
C ASP A 136 31.72 0.06 -6.95
N ALA A 137 32.19 -0.94 -6.19
CA ALA A 137 33.09 -0.76 -5.06
C ALA A 137 34.38 0.00 -5.43
N ALA A 138 34.82 -0.05 -6.70
CA ALA A 138 36.02 0.66 -7.15
C ALA A 138 35.82 2.19 -7.27
N THR A 139 34.57 2.68 -7.19
CA THR A 139 34.26 4.12 -7.25
C THR A 139 34.07 4.76 -5.88
N GLN A 140 34.15 3.96 -4.80
CA GLN A 140 33.95 4.41 -3.43
C GLN A 140 35.29 4.68 -2.74
N ALA A 141 35.36 5.72 -1.92
CA ALA A 141 36.55 6.03 -1.12
C ALA A 141 36.53 5.26 0.21
N ALA A 142 37.72 4.93 0.72
CA ALA A 142 37.86 4.31 2.04
C ALA A 142 37.26 5.21 3.13
N THR A 143 36.40 4.63 3.97
CA THR A 143 35.68 5.36 5.02
C THR A 143 36.20 4.95 6.38
N VAL A 144 36.47 5.93 7.25
CA VAL A 144 36.91 5.66 8.64
C VAL A 144 35.68 5.60 9.55
N SER A 145 35.44 4.44 10.15
CA SER A 145 34.37 4.23 11.13
C SER A 145 34.93 4.23 12.55
N GLN A 146 34.32 5.00 13.45
CA GLN A 146 34.70 5.03 14.86
C GLN A 146 33.95 3.94 15.63
N THR A 147 34.68 2.99 16.21
CA THR A 147 34.13 1.94 17.09
C THR A 147 34.58 2.17 18.54
N ALA A 148 33.95 1.49 19.50
CA ALA A 148 34.35 1.56 20.91
C ALA A 148 35.80 1.10 21.17
N GLN A 149 36.41 0.39 20.21
CA GLN A 149 37.77 -0.13 20.25
C GLN A 149 38.76 0.71 19.42
N GLY A 150 38.32 1.82 18.82
CA GLY A 150 39.15 2.73 18.01
C GLY A 150 38.62 2.97 16.60
N ALA A 151 39.37 3.75 15.82
CA ALA A 151 39.06 4.05 14.42
C ALA A 151 39.47 2.88 13.51
N VAL A 152 38.51 2.37 12.72
CA VAL A 152 38.73 1.29 11.74
C VAL A 152 38.52 1.86 10.34
N THR A 153 39.53 1.75 9.48
CA THR A 153 39.42 2.13 8.07
C THR A 153 38.79 0.99 7.28
N ILE A 154 37.65 1.26 6.65
CA ILE A 154 36.91 0.32 5.81
C ILE A 154 37.24 0.63 4.35
N ASP A 155 37.95 -0.28 3.69
CA ASP A 155 38.22 -0.21 2.26
C ASP A 155 37.11 -0.94 1.48
N PRO A 156 36.33 -0.24 0.65
CA PRO A 156 35.17 -0.82 -0.05
C PRO A 156 35.54 -1.99 -0.97
N ALA A 157 36.72 -1.99 -1.59
CA ALA A 157 37.11 -3.07 -2.51
C ALA A 157 37.38 -4.39 -1.79
N THR A 158 38.05 -4.33 -0.63
CA THR A 158 38.35 -5.52 0.19
C THR A 158 37.09 -6.08 0.85
N GLU A 159 36.21 -5.22 1.32
CA GLU A 159 34.93 -5.63 1.90
C GLU A 159 33.99 -6.23 0.86
N ALA A 160 33.94 -5.68 -0.35
CA ALA A 160 33.16 -6.26 -1.45
C ALA A 160 33.65 -7.68 -1.79
N ALA A 161 34.97 -7.91 -1.86
CA ALA A 161 35.53 -9.24 -2.09
C ALA A 161 35.20 -10.21 -0.94
N ARG A 162 35.25 -9.74 0.32
CA ARG A 162 34.88 -10.53 1.51
C ARG A 162 33.41 -10.93 1.47
N VAL A 163 32.52 -9.99 1.17
CA VAL A 163 31.07 -10.25 1.07
C VAL A 163 30.80 -11.20 -0.10
N GLN A 164 31.44 -11.00 -1.26
CA GLN A 164 31.27 -11.86 -2.43
C GLN A 164 31.71 -13.31 -2.17
N ALA A 165 32.80 -13.50 -1.42
CA ALA A 165 33.26 -14.82 -0.98
C ALA A 165 32.24 -15.49 -0.03
N LEU A 166 31.57 -14.71 0.83
CA LEU A 166 30.55 -15.22 1.75
C LEU A 166 29.21 -15.50 1.07
N THR A 167 28.81 -14.71 0.08
CA THR A 167 27.52 -14.83 -0.61
C THR A 167 27.58 -15.69 -1.88
N GLY A 168 28.77 -16.18 -2.27
CA GLY A 168 28.96 -16.96 -3.50
C GLY A 168 28.59 -16.18 -4.77
N GLY A 169 28.75 -14.85 -4.75
CA GLY A 169 28.38 -13.98 -5.87
C GLY A 169 26.89 -13.66 -6.00
N GLN A 170 26.03 -14.12 -5.07
CA GLN A 170 24.63 -13.69 -5.03
C GLN A 170 24.54 -12.26 -4.45
N GLN A 171 23.85 -11.37 -5.17
CA GLN A 171 23.65 -9.97 -4.76
C GLN A 171 22.66 -9.81 -3.58
N GLY A 172 22.03 -10.89 -3.12
CA GLY A 172 21.13 -10.86 -1.98
C GLY A 172 20.99 -12.22 -1.30
N VAL A 173 20.94 -12.22 0.04
CA VAL A 173 20.59 -13.40 0.83
C VAL A 173 19.08 -13.45 0.96
N LEU A 174 18.41 -14.17 0.06
CA LEU A 174 16.97 -14.40 0.15
C LEU A 174 16.70 -15.49 1.19
N ILE A 175 16.29 -15.08 2.40
CA ILE A 175 15.75 -15.99 3.41
C ILE A 175 14.32 -16.35 2.98
N ALA A 176 14.20 -17.28 2.03
CA ALA A 176 12.91 -17.86 1.69
C ALA A 176 12.49 -18.82 2.81
N PRO A 177 11.33 -18.62 3.48
CA PRO A 177 10.82 -19.63 4.38
C PRO A 177 10.61 -20.92 3.59
N ARG A 178 11.10 -22.06 4.08
CA ARG A 178 10.81 -23.36 3.47
C ARG A 178 9.30 -23.55 3.47
N ARG A 179 8.66 -23.33 2.32
CA ARG A 179 7.27 -23.69 2.13
C ARG A 179 7.23 -25.21 2.04
N SER A 180 6.98 -25.87 3.18
CA SER A 180 6.58 -27.27 3.16
C SER A 180 5.27 -27.36 2.39
N SER A 181 5.24 -28.08 1.27
CA SER A 181 4.02 -28.32 0.47
C SER A 181 3.00 -29.24 1.17
N GLY A 182 3.16 -29.50 2.47
CA GLY A 182 2.25 -30.29 3.28
C GLY A 182 1.09 -29.44 3.79
N PHE A 183 -0.13 -29.93 3.58
CA PHE A 183 -1.34 -29.42 4.19
C PHE A 183 -1.22 -29.51 5.73
N LYS A 184 -1.18 -28.38 6.43
CA LYS A 184 -1.20 -28.36 7.91
C LYS A 184 -2.64 -28.62 8.36
N LEU A 185 -2.88 -29.78 8.96
CA LEU A 185 -4.14 -30.05 9.65
C LEU A 185 -4.18 -29.19 10.93
N PRO A 186 -5.27 -28.44 11.18
CA PRO A 186 -5.41 -27.69 12.41
C PRO A 186 -5.67 -28.68 13.56
N GLY A 187 -4.79 -28.72 14.56
CA GLY A 187 -5.08 -29.36 15.85
C GLY A 187 -4.31 -30.62 16.23
N LEU A 188 -3.11 -30.87 15.68
CA LEU A 188 -2.10 -31.77 16.25
C LEU A 188 -0.71 -31.11 16.19
#